data_AF-A0A7Y5H9Z6-F1
#
_entry.id   AF-A0A7Y5H9Z6-F1
#
_cell.length_a   1.000
_cell.length_b   1.000
_cell.length_c   1.000
_cell.angle_alpha   90.00
_cell.angle_beta   90.00
_cell.angle_gamma   90.00
#
_symmetry.space_group_name_H-M   'P 1'
#
loop_
_entity.id
_entity.type
_entity.pdbx_description
1 polymer ?
#
loop_
_entity_poly.entity_id
_entity_poly.type
_entity_poly.pdbx_seq_one_letter_code
_entity_poly.pdbx_strand_id
1 'polypeptide(L)'
;MKTFLALLALFAALPRAAVAQSGEPSKAETKVIAPRSGPEKDAALKKYGGTKATEEAVANGVDWLVRHAEPGGGWKADTYPARCKGETPCTGIGGGHHGEPVPHSYNDAQTALCCMALLGHGIIPDPEGSETQQTLDRALLNLRNPHSAWGLALACEALSEAEVAEGKDRWGPTAKRLAEKLLSMKGEDGAWAYAGAFRGGGDVPYSAFVVQGLVAARDVGVEFPADLASGVDRYLSSLEEHKGRLAYLKNGRNFGYTPTRTNAHSGAAMRELLQAGTDTARHKLHLGCVAGDIPVWKLEWKEIKGQKFQVGNLSLYQWYYGTIASFQAGGSLWTSYFGAVKKELLAHQRKDGCAKGSWNNEGTYEIDVGGRVFSTSLAILMLEQPYRHRKLKK
;
A
#
# COMPACT_ATOMS: atom_id res chain seq x y z
N MET A 1 17.43 -22.07 -71.57
CA MET A 1 16.20 -21.25 -71.49
C MET A 1 16.53 -20.01 -70.66
N LYS A 2 17.07 -18.96 -71.28
CA LYS A 2 16.36 -17.73 -71.73
C LYS A 2 15.56 -17.08 -70.57
N THR A 3 16.10 -16.09 -69.84
CA THR A 3 16.15 -14.63 -70.09
C THR A 3 14.80 -13.90 -70.21
N PHE A 4 14.67 -12.87 -69.36
CA PHE A 4 14.26 -11.49 -69.65
C PHE A 4 12.78 -11.02 -69.60
N LEU A 5 12.65 -9.86 -68.94
CA LEU A 5 12.01 -8.60 -69.37
C LEU A 5 10.76 -8.10 -68.62
N ALA A 6 10.96 -6.88 -68.09
CA ALA A 6 10.04 -5.94 -67.47
C ALA A 6 8.92 -5.46 -68.39
N LEU A 7 7.84 -4.90 -67.79
CA LEU A 7 7.23 -3.66 -68.26
C LEU A 7 6.28 -3.03 -67.23
N LEU A 8 6.51 -1.75 -66.95
CA LEU A 8 5.63 -0.80 -66.28
C LEU A 8 4.32 -0.60 -67.07
N ALA A 9 3.21 -0.32 -66.38
CA ALA A 9 2.28 0.75 -66.77
C ALA A 9 1.37 1.20 -65.60
N LEU A 10 1.54 2.48 -65.27
CA LEU A 10 0.61 3.48 -64.74
C LEU A 10 -0.73 3.02 -64.13
N PHE A 11 -0.97 3.39 -62.87
CA PHE A 11 -2.24 4.02 -62.50
C PHE A 11 -2.02 5.21 -61.55
N ALA A 12 -2.83 6.23 -61.80
CA ALA A 12 -2.64 7.63 -61.46
C ALA A 12 -2.65 7.96 -59.95
N ALA A 13 -1.95 9.05 -59.64
CA ALA A 13 -1.95 9.70 -58.33
C ALA A 13 -3.36 10.18 -57.93
N LEU A 14 -3.82 9.75 -56.76
CA LEU A 14 -4.90 10.40 -56.01
C LEU A 14 -4.28 11.33 -54.95
N PRO A 15 -4.86 12.51 -54.70
CA PRO A 15 -4.28 13.49 -53.80
C PRO A 15 -4.30 12.97 -52.36
N ARG A 16 -3.17 13.12 -51.68
CA ARG A 16 -3.00 12.81 -50.26
C ARG A 16 -3.92 13.76 -49.47
N ALA A 17 -5.03 13.25 -48.93
CA ALA A 17 -5.83 14.00 -47.98
C ALA A 17 -4.94 14.34 -46.78
N ALA A 18 -4.75 15.63 -46.53
CA ALA A 18 -4.12 16.13 -45.33
C ALA A 18 -5.01 15.72 -44.15
N VAL A 19 -4.56 14.74 -43.36
CA VAL A 19 -5.14 14.46 -42.06
C VAL A 19 -4.79 15.66 -41.17
N ALA A 20 -5.80 16.48 -40.89
CA ALA A 20 -5.71 17.54 -39.91
C ALA A 20 -5.33 16.92 -38.56
N GLN A 21 -4.14 17.23 -38.05
CA GLN A 21 -3.81 17.02 -36.66
C GLN A 21 -4.57 18.04 -35.83
N SER A 22 -5.75 17.65 -35.36
CA SER A 22 -6.45 18.34 -34.27
C SER A 22 -6.80 17.33 -33.20
N GLY A 23 -5.78 16.88 -32.47
CA GLY A 23 -5.96 16.31 -31.14
C GLY A 23 -5.57 17.39 -30.14
N GLU A 24 -6.53 17.94 -29.42
CA GLU A 24 -6.23 18.66 -28.18
C GLU A 24 -5.35 17.75 -27.30
N PRO A 25 -4.34 18.28 -26.59
CA PRO A 25 -3.59 17.48 -25.64
C PRO A 25 -4.58 16.89 -24.64
N SER A 26 -4.64 15.56 -24.57
CA SER A 26 -5.35 14.82 -23.52
C SER A 26 -5.05 15.50 -22.18
N LYS A 27 -6.09 15.97 -21.48
CA LYS A 27 -5.92 16.55 -20.14
C LYS A 27 -5.15 15.54 -19.31
N ALA A 28 -3.90 15.88 -18.97
CA ALA A 28 -3.04 15.01 -18.18
C ALA A 28 -3.83 14.48 -16.99
N GLU A 29 -3.91 13.15 -16.88
CA GLU A 29 -4.66 12.49 -15.83
C GLU A 29 -4.14 12.99 -14.46
N THR A 30 -5.04 13.29 -13.54
CA THR A 30 -4.64 13.84 -12.24
C THR A 30 -3.88 12.75 -11.47
N LYS A 31 -2.60 13.01 -11.16
CA LYS A 31 -1.76 12.10 -10.36
C LYS A 31 -2.39 11.76 -9.02
N VAL A 32 -2.33 10.48 -8.62
CA VAL A 32 -2.79 9.99 -7.31
C VAL A 32 -1.90 10.49 -6.19
N ILE A 33 -0.60 10.47 -6.37
CA ILE A 33 0.39 10.94 -5.43
C ILE A 33 0.31 12.47 -5.38
N ALA A 34 -0.01 12.99 -4.19
CA ALA A 34 -0.11 14.42 -3.95
C ALA A 34 1.24 15.01 -3.51
N PRO A 35 1.47 16.32 -3.72
CA PRO A 35 2.59 17.04 -3.14
C PRO A 35 2.59 16.96 -1.61
N ARG A 36 3.77 16.72 -1.04
CA ARG A 36 3.95 16.48 0.41
C ARG A 36 4.41 17.71 1.18
N SER A 37 4.31 18.88 0.57
CA SER A 37 4.70 20.17 1.16
C SER A 37 3.90 21.33 0.53
N GLY A 38 3.95 22.48 1.19
CA GLY A 38 3.38 23.72 0.68
C GLY A 38 1.84 23.79 0.72
N PRO A 39 1.25 24.76 -0.01
CA PRO A 39 -0.16 25.10 0.12
C PRO A 39 -1.14 23.97 -0.21
N GLU A 40 -0.78 23.03 -1.10
CA GLU A 40 -1.63 21.89 -1.43
C GLU A 40 -1.73 20.91 -0.25
N LYS A 41 -0.62 20.63 0.44
CA LYS A 41 -0.63 19.84 1.68
C LYS A 41 -1.43 20.53 2.77
N ASP A 42 -1.25 21.84 2.97
CA ASP A 42 -1.97 22.60 4.00
C ASP A 42 -3.49 22.59 3.75
N ALA A 43 -3.90 22.76 2.49
CA ALA A 43 -5.29 22.67 2.10
C ALA A 43 -5.86 21.25 2.31
N ALA A 44 -5.09 20.22 1.98
CA ALA A 44 -5.48 18.82 2.16
C ALA A 44 -5.62 18.47 3.65
N LEU A 45 -4.67 18.87 4.49
CA LEU A 45 -4.74 18.72 5.96
C LEU A 45 -6.01 19.38 6.51
N LYS A 46 -6.27 20.65 6.16
CA LYS A 46 -7.46 21.38 6.60
C LYS A 46 -8.75 20.70 6.14
N LYS A 47 -8.79 20.22 4.90
CA LYS A 47 -9.98 19.61 4.29
C LYS A 47 -10.29 18.23 4.84
N TYR A 48 -9.26 17.40 5.01
CA TYR A 48 -9.42 15.98 5.34
C TYR A 48 -9.12 15.66 6.81
N GLY A 49 -8.84 16.69 7.62
CA GLY A 49 -8.85 16.61 9.08
C GLY A 49 -7.49 16.30 9.71
N GLY A 50 -6.39 16.53 9.02
CA GLY A 50 -5.07 16.55 9.66
C GLY A 50 -4.95 17.73 10.62
N THR A 51 -4.14 17.58 11.67
CA THR A 51 -3.93 18.59 12.71
C THR A 51 -2.45 18.74 13.02
N LYS A 52 -2.07 19.81 13.74
CA LYS A 52 -0.69 19.96 14.24
C LYS A 52 -0.24 18.73 15.05
N ALA A 53 -1.13 18.16 15.86
CA ALA A 53 -0.83 16.97 16.65
C ALA A 53 -0.59 15.73 15.77
N THR A 54 -1.32 15.56 14.65
CA THR A 54 -1.04 14.45 13.73
C THR A 54 0.28 14.64 13.01
N GLU A 55 0.61 15.86 12.59
CA GLU A 55 1.90 16.16 11.96
C GLU A 55 3.08 15.94 12.93
N GLU A 56 2.95 16.36 14.19
CA GLU A 56 3.96 16.09 15.22
C GLU A 56 4.12 14.59 15.49
N ALA A 57 3.02 13.84 15.53
CA ALA A 57 3.08 12.39 15.69
C ALA A 57 3.76 11.70 14.51
N VAL A 58 3.49 12.13 13.27
CA VAL A 58 4.19 11.66 12.06
C VAL A 58 5.69 11.96 12.18
N ALA A 59 6.07 13.20 12.50
CA ALA A 59 7.48 13.59 12.63
C ALA A 59 8.22 12.75 13.68
N ASN A 60 7.61 12.53 14.85
CA ASN A 60 8.19 11.68 15.91
C ASN A 60 8.32 10.21 15.48
N GLY A 61 7.36 9.70 14.71
CA GLY A 61 7.40 8.35 14.16
C GLY A 61 8.52 8.18 13.13
N VAL A 62 8.66 9.15 12.23
CA VAL A 62 9.73 9.18 11.22
C VAL A 62 11.11 9.27 11.89
N ASP A 63 11.27 10.12 12.91
CA ASP A 63 12.49 10.16 13.72
C ASP A 63 12.81 8.78 14.32
N TRP A 64 11.81 8.11 14.89
CA TRP A 64 12.00 6.76 15.43
C TRP A 64 12.42 5.75 14.37
N LEU A 65 11.80 5.79 13.18
CA LEU A 65 12.19 4.92 12.06
C LEU A 65 13.65 5.18 11.65
N VAL A 66 14.06 6.43 11.46
CA VAL A 66 15.44 6.76 11.06
C VAL A 66 16.45 6.28 12.10
N ARG A 67 16.18 6.48 13.39
CA ARG A 67 17.06 5.97 14.48
C ARG A 67 17.22 4.44 14.49
N HIS A 68 16.25 3.72 13.95
CA HIS A 68 16.23 2.25 13.91
C HIS A 68 16.46 1.67 12.51
N ALA A 69 16.93 2.47 11.57
CA ALA A 69 17.35 2.01 10.26
C ALA A 69 18.70 1.27 10.34
N GLU A 70 18.90 0.30 9.47
CA GLU A 70 20.21 -0.34 9.29
C GLU A 70 21.20 0.65 8.60
N PRO A 71 22.51 0.61 8.92
CA PRO A 71 23.49 1.50 8.29
C PRO A 71 23.50 1.42 6.76
N GLY A 72 23.30 0.23 6.21
CA GLY A 72 23.18 -0.03 4.77
C GLY A 72 21.81 0.33 4.16
N GLY A 73 20.92 0.95 4.93
CA GLY A 73 19.53 1.20 4.56
C GLY A 73 18.63 0.00 4.85
N GLY A 74 17.35 0.28 5.08
CA GLY A 74 16.33 -0.73 5.34
C GLY A 74 16.04 -0.97 6.81
N TRP A 75 15.01 -1.77 7.05
CA TRP A 75 14.49 -2.10 8.38
C TRP A 75 14.15 -3.58 8.48
N LYS A 76 14.23 -4.09 9.71
CA LYS A 76 14.01 -5.51 10.03
C LYS A 76 13.06 -5.64 11.22
N ALA A 77 12.19 -6.65 11.19
CA ALA A 77 11.19 -6.87 12.24
C ALA A 77 11.82 -7.22 13.59
N ASP A 78 12.96 -7.92 13.54
CA ASP A 78 13.51 -8.74 14.60
C ASP A 78 14.83 -8.22 15.14
N THR A 79 15.67 -7.64 14.28
CA THR A 79 16.99 -7.12 14.70
C THR A 79 17.03 -5.61 14.93
N TYR A 80 15.93 -4.88 14.71
CA TYR A 80 15.90 -3.43 14.94
C TYR A 80 16.32 -2.99 16.36
N PRO A 81 16.12 -3.77 17.45
CA PRO A 81 16.59 -3.35 18.78
C PRO A 81 18.11 -3.22 18.86
N ALA A 82 18.86 -3.85 17.95
CA ALA A 82 20.32 -3.65 17.84
C ALA A 82 20.71 -2.22 17.41
N ARG A 83 19.73 -1.39 16.99
CA ARG A 83 19.91 0.04 16.69
C ARG A 83 19.57 0.93 17.89
N CYS A 84 19.00 0.39 18.97
CA CYS A 84 18.66 1.17 20.16
C CYS A 84 19.91 1.76 20.81
N LYS A 85 19.82 3.04 21.19
CA LYS A 85 20.81 3.71 22.04
C LYS A 85 20.25 3.80 23.46
N GLY A 86 21.03 3.42 24.47
CA GLY A 86 20.64 3.44 25.88
C GLY A 86 20.62 2.04 26.53
N GLU A 87 20.31 1.99 27.83
CA GLU A 87 20.43 0.78 28.65
C GLU A 87 19.30 -0.25 28.40
N THR A 88 18.12 0.20 27.97
CA THR A 88 16.96 -0.68 27.72
C THR A 88 16.57 -0.64 26.24
N PRO A 89 16.83 -1.72 25.48
CA PRO A 89 16.38 -1.85 24.10
C PRO A 89 14.85 -1.85 23.97
N CYS A 90 14.36 -1.46 22.79
CA CYS A 90 12.93 -1.54 22.48
C CYS A 90 12.43 -2.99 22.49
N THR A 91 11.20 -3.21 22.98
CA THR A 91 10.47 -4.48 22.87
C THR A 91 9.55 -4.48 21.66
N GLY A 92 9.00 -5.63 21.30
CA GLY A 92 8.08 -5.74 20.15
C GLY A 92 8.79 -6.14 18.87
N ILE A 93 9.72 -7.09 19.01
CA ILE A 93 10.30 -7.82 17.90
C ILE A 93 9.16 -8.58 17.21
N GLY A 94 9.03 -8.41 15.90
CA GLY A 94 8.13 -9.23 15.09
C GLY A 94 8.81 -10.54 14.72
N GLY A 95 8.04 -11.59 14.48
CA GLY A 95 8.61 -12.89 14.11
C GLY A 95 9.40 -12.86 12.81
N GLY A 96 9.25 -11.85 11.94
CA GLY A 96 10.07 -11.71 10.73
C GLY A 96 9.76 -12.73 9.62
N HIS A 97 8.86 -13.68 9.88
CA HIS A 97 8.42 -14.76 8.99
C HIS A 97 6.90 -14.95 9.13
N HIS A 98 6.22 -15.52 8.14
CA HIS A 98 4.76 -15.68 8.11
C HIS A 98 4.38 -17.16 8.27
N GLY A 99 4.99 -17.82 9.25
CA GLY A 99 4.68 -19.22 9.61
C GLY A 99 5.08 -20.26 8.56
N GLU A 100 5.81 -19.90 7.49
CA GLU A 100 6.32 -20.86 6.52
C GLU A 100 7.52 -21.66 7.06
N PRO A 101 7.71 -22.94 6.64
CA PRO A 101 8.83 -23.79 7.08
C PRO A 101 10.21 -23.27 6.66
N VAL A 102 10.27 -22.43 5.62
CA VAL A 102 11.50 -21.78 5.15
C VAL A 102 11.45 -20.31 5.58
N PRO A 103 12.42 -19.82 6.38
CA PRO A 103 12.49 -18.42 6.78
C PRO A 103 12.56 -17.51 5.56
N HIS A 104 11.51 -16.76 5.29
CA HIS A 104 11.50 -15.68 4.31
C HIS A 104 11.37 -14.36 5.05
N SER A 105 12.48 -13.66 5.26
CA SER A 105 12.45 -12.34 5.91
C SER A 105 11.73 -11.34 5.00
N TYR A 106 10.59 -10.81 5.40
CA TYR A 106 9.87 -9.74 4.67
C TYR A 106 10.50 -8.35 4.88
N ASN A 107 11.83 -8.31 4.99
CA ASN A 107 12.59 -7.08 5.25
C ASN A 107 12.38 -6.04 4.14
N ASP A 108 12.27 -6.47 2.89
CA ASP A 108 11.99 -5.57 1.76
C ASP A 108 10.60 -4.93 1.91
N ALA A 109 9.60 -5.69 2.38
CA ALA A 109 8.26 -5.17 2.62
C ALA A 109 8.24 -4.15 3.76
N GLN A 110 8.92 -4.45 4.87
CA GLN A 110 9.06 -3.49 5.97
C GLN A 110 9.81 -2.24 5.54
N THR A 111 10.90 -2.43 4.79
CA THR A 111 11.70 -1.34 4.25
C THR A 111 10.88 -0.44 3.35
N ALA A 112 10.07 -1.00 2.45
CA ALA A 112 9.17 -0.24 1.60
C ALA A 112 8.13 0.56 2.40
N LEU A 113 7.50 -0.03 3.43
CA LEU A 113 6.57 0.68 4.31
C LEU A 113 7.25 1.89 5.01
N CYS A 114 8.47 1.70 5.50
CA CYS A 114 9.25 2.78 6.10
C CYS A 114 9.62 3.86 5.07
N CYS A 115 10.06 3.48 3.87
CA CYS A 115 10.34 4.42 2.79
C CYS A 115 9.11 5.26 2.43
N MET A 116 7.93 4.64 2.32
CA MET A 116 6.68 5.36 2.06
C MET A 116 6.32 6.35 3.17
N ALA A 117 6.56 6.00 4.44
CA ALA A 117 6.36 6.91 5.57
C ALA A 117 7.32 8.12 5.52
N LEU A 118 8.59 7.90 5.17
CA LEU A 118 9.56 8.99 5.02
C LEU A 118 9.21 9.90 3.83
N LEU A 119 8.85 9.31 2.68
CA LEU A 119 8.41 10.03 1.49
C LEU A 119 7.14 10.83 1.76
N GLY A 120 6.18 10.25 2.48
CA GLY A 120 4.96 10.93 2.86
C GLY A 120 5.21 12.12 3.76
N HIS A 121 6.18 12.03 4.67
CA HIS A 121 6.59 13.16 5.50
C HIS A 121 7.26 14.29 4.71
N GLY A 122 7.56 14.06 3.42
CA GLY A 122 8.17 15.04 2.52
C GLY A 122 9.69 14.92 2.41
N ILE A 123 10.28 13.83 2.90
CA ILE A 123 11.70 13.55 2.72
C ILE A 123 11.94 13.14 1.27
N ILE A 124 12.87 13.83 0.60
CA ILE A 124 13.32 13.50 -0.76
C ILE A 124 14.68 12.78 -0.67
N PRO A 125 14.86 11.61 -1.29
CA PRO A 125 16.10 10.85 -1.21
C PRO A 125 17.27 11.63 -1.81
N ASP A 126 18.37 11.71 -1.07
CA ASP A 126 19.58 12.42 -1.47
C ASP A 126 20.81 11.75 -0.83
N PRO A 127 21.74 11.18 -1.62
CA PRO A 127 22.93 10.52 -1.09
C PRO A 127 23.93 11.49 -0.45
N GLU A 128 23.83 12.79 -0.73
CA GLU A 128 24.69 13.84 -0.17
C GLU A 128 23.94 14.74 0.83
N GLY A 129 22.65 14.47 1.05
CA GLY A 129 21.78 15.26 1.92
C GLY A 129 21.96 14.96 3.41
N SER A 130 20.93 15.29 4.19
CA SER A 130 20.87 14.96 5.62
C SER A 130 20.90 13.43 5.88
N GLU A 131 21.23 13.02 7.10
CA GLU A 131 21.24 11.60 7.50
C GLU A 131 19.92 10.88 7.17
N THR A 132 18.78 11.55 7.35
CA THR A 132 17.46 11.03 6.99
C THR A 132 17.30 10.83 5.48
N GLN A 133 17.75 11.78 4.66
CA GLN A 133 17.69 11.66 3.19
C GLN A 133 18.61 10.57 2.67
N GLN A 134 19.81 10.45 3.22
CA GLN A 134 20.74 9.38 2.85
C GLN A 134 20.23 8.00 3.27
N THR A 135 19.54 7.92 4.42
CA THR A 135 18.91 6.68 4.89
C THR A 135 17.79 6.23 3.95
N LEU A 136 16.95 7.18 3.53
CA LEU A 136 15.91 6.91 2.53
C LEU A 136 16.52 6.48 1.18
N ASP A 137 17.58 7.17 0.73
CA ASP A 137 18.28 6.87 -0.52
C ASP A 137 18.82 5.42 -0.54
N ARG A 138 19.60 5.04 0.49
CA ARG A 138 20.11 3.68 0.65
C ARG A 138 19.00 2.64 0.70
N ALA A 139 17.92 2.93 1.44
CA ALA A 139 16.79 2.01 1.55
C ALA A 139 16.07 1.80 0.20
N LEU A 140 15.84 2.86 -0.58
CA LEU A 140 15.25 2.75 -1.92
C LEU A 140 16.16 2.00 -2.90
N LEU A 141 17.48 2.14 -2.80
CA LEU A 141 18.43 1.35 -3.58
C LEU A 141 18.27 -0.16 -3.32
N ASN A 142 18.09 -0.56 -2.06
CA ASN A 142 17.85 -1.96 -1.68
C ASN A 142 16.53 -2.50 -2.28
N LEU A 143 15.51 -1.64 -2.41
CA LEU A 143 14.20 -2.02 -2.96
C LEU A 143 14.19 -2.19 -4.49
N ARG A 144 15.29 -1.93 -5.20
CA ARG A 144 15.33 -2.14 -6.66
C ARG A 144 15.20 -3.61 -7.06
N ASN A 145 15.56 -4.53 -6.17
CA ASN A 145 15.52 -5.97 -6.41
C ASN A 145 14.87 -6.70 -5.22
N PRO A 146 13.55 -6.54 -5.01
CA PRO A 146 12.88 -7.16 -3.89
C PRO A 146 12.82 -8.70 -4.06
N HIS A 147 13.06 -9.43 -2.98
CA HIS A 147 13.13 -10.88 -2.96
C HIS A 147 11.79 -11.56 -2.64
N SER A 148 10.93 -10.89 -1.88
CA SER A 148 9.62 -11.43 -1.48
C SER A 148 8.49 -10.88 -2.36
N ALA A 149 7.39 -11.65 -2.47
CA ALA A 149 6.18 -11.20 -3.16
C ALA A 149 5.63 -9.90 -2.56
N TRP A 150 5.52 -9.82 -1.23
CA TRP A 150 5.11 -8.60 -0.53
C TRP A 150 6.08 -7.43 -0.77
N GLY A 151 7.39 -7.70 -0.75
CA GLY A 151 8.42 -6.72 -1.09
C GLY A 151 8.26 -6.19 -2.51
N LEU A 152 7.90 -7.04 -3.48
CA LEU A 152 7.65 -6.62 -4.86
C LEU A 152 6.51 -5.60 -4.95
N ALA A 153 5.38 -5.88 -4.32
CA ALA A 153 4.21 -5.00 -4.33
C ALA A 153 4.50 -3.64 -3.66
N LEU A 154 5.10 -3.67 -2.48
CA LEU A 154 5.37 -2.47 -1.69
C LEU A 154 6.55 -1.64 -2.25
N ALA A 155 7.58 -2.30 -2.79
CA ALA A 155 8.69 -1.60 -3.47
C ALA A 155 8.21 -0.88 -4.73
N CYS A 156 7.25 -1.45 -5.46
CA CYS A 156 6.63 -0.79 -6.60
C CYS A 156 6.04 0.56 -6.19
N GLU A 157 5.26 0.58 -5.11
CA GLU A 157 4.71 1.83 -4.56
C GLU A 157 5.77 2.81 -4.07
N ALA A 158 6.70 2.34 -3.23
CA ALA A 158 7.74 3.20 -2.65
C ALA A 158 8.60 3.88 -3.72
N LEU A 159 8.98 3.13 -4.77
CA LEU A 159 9.77 3.67 -5.88
C LEU A 159 8.94 4.59 -6.78
N SER A 160 7.65 4.32 -6.96
CA SER A 160 6.74 5.26 -7.65
C SER A 160 6.59 6.57 -6.89
N GLU A 161 6.41 6.52 -5.57
CA GLU A 161 6.34 7.72 -4.74
C GLU A 161 7.66 8.49 -4.72
N ALA A 162 8.79 7.80 -4.66
CA ALA A 162 10.11 8.41 -4.75
C ALA A 162 10.31 9.12 -6.09
N GLU A 163 9.90 8.51 -7.20
CA GLU A 163 9.98 9.13 -8.52
C GLU A 163 9.10 10.38 -8.62
N VAL A 164 7.85 10.31 -8.13
CA VAL A 164 6.97 11.49 -8.17
C VAL A 164 7.49 12.62 -7.27
N ALA A 165 8.11 12.29 -6.13
CA ALA A 165 8.67 13.26 -5.21
C ALA A 165 9.96 13.92 -5.75
N GLU A 166 10.84 13.13 -6.37
CA GLU A 166 12.15 13.59 -6.84
C GLU A 166 12.11 14.17 -8.26
N GLY A 167 11.38 13.53 -9.18
CA GLY A 167 11.21 13.98 -10.57
C GLY A 167 12.47 13.91 -11.44
N LYS A 168 13.39 12.98 -11.17
CA LYS A 168 14.70 12.85 -11.86
C LYS A 168 14.88 11.54 -12.64
N ASP A 169 13.82 10.74 -12.82
CA ASP A 169 13.82 9.44 -13.50
C ASP A 169 14.80 8.40 -12.92
N ARG A 170 15.18 8.57 -11.64
CA ARG A 170 16.10 7.66 -10.94
C ARG A 170 15.41 6.37 -10.50
N TRP A 171 14.12 6.46 -10.19
CA TRP A 171 13.33 5.36 -9.62
C TRP A 171 12.28 4.85 -10.61
N GLY A 172 11.79 5.73 -11.48
CA GLY A 172 10.76 5.47 -12.48
C GLY A 172 10.96 4.20 -13.31
N PRO A 173 12.14 3.96 -13.91
CA PRO A 173 12.39 2.75 -14.71
C PRO A 173 12.26 1.47 -13.89
N THR A 174 12.68 1.49 -12.63
CA THR A 174 12.56 0.32 -11.75
C THR A 174 11.11 0.13 -11.30
N ALA A 175 10.42 1.22 -10.91
CA ALA A 175 9.01 1.17 -10.52
C ALA A 175 8.13 0.59 -11.64
N LYS A 176 8.33 1.02 -12.89
CA LYS A 176 7.66 0.47 -14.09
C LYS A 176 7.90 -1.02 -14.24
N ARG A 177 9.16 -1.46 -14.19
CA ARG A 177 9.51 -2.88 -14.29
C ARG A 177 8.84 -3.73 -13.20
N LEU A 178 8.77 -3.24 -11.97
CA LEU A 178 8.09 -3.96 -10.88
C LEU A 178 6.57 -4.02 -11.13
N ALA A 179 5.95 -2.94 -11.59
CA ALA A 179 4.54 -2.90 -11.94
C ALA A 179 4.19 -3.86 -13.09
N GLU A 180 4.98 -3.88 -14.17
CA GLU A 180 4.83 -4.81 -15.29
C GLU A 180 4.96 -6.26 -14.82
N LYS A 181 5.92 -6.53 -13.93
CA LYS A 181 6.05 -7.86 -13.31
C LYS A 181 4.80 -8.21 -12.51
N LEU A 182 4.27 -7.31 -11.69
CA LEU A 182 3.02 -7.53 -10.96
C LEU A 182 1.84 -7.78 -11.91
N LEU A 183 1.68 -7.02 -12.98
CA LEU A 183 0.63 -7.23 -13.98
C LEU A 183 0.75 -8.62 -14.63
N SER A 184 1.96 -9.07 -14.96
CA SER A 184 2.22 -10.41 -15.51
C SER A 184 1.89 -11.56 -14.56
N MET A 185 1.91 -11.30 -13.25
CA MET A 185 1.59 -12.28 -12.19
C MET A 185 0.09 -12.36 -11.89
N LYS A 186 -0.77 -11.57 -12.53
CA LYS A 186 -2.21 -11.59 -12.26
C LYS A 186 -2.81 -12.93 -12.72
N GLY A 187 -3.46 -13.64 -11.80
CA GLY A 187 -4.17 -14.87 -12.08
C GLY A 187 -5.41 -14.68 -12.97
N GLU A 188 -5.89 -15.77 -13.54
CA GLU A 188 -7.14 -15.83 -14.32
C GLU A 188 -8.36 -15.40 -13.50
N ASP A 189 -8.31 -15.60 -12.19
CA ASP A 189 -9.36 -15.21 -11.25
C ASP A 189 -9.46 -13.69 -11.04
N GLY A 190 -8.47 -12.90 -11.50
CA GLY A 190 -8.46 -11.45 -11.34
C GLY A 190 -7.54 -10.93 -10.23
N ALA A 191 -6.76 -11.79 -9.57
CA ALA A 191 -6.05 -11.45 -8.35
C ALA A 191 -4.59 -11.95 -8.33
N TRP A 192 -3.90 -11.75 -7.21
CA TRP A 192 -2.49 -12.13 -7.03
C TRP A 192 -2.34 -13.05 -5.82
N ALA A 193 -1.42 -14.00 -5.92
CA ALA A 193 -1.10 -14.95 -4.87
C ALA A 193 0.37 -14.82 -4.46
N TYR A 194 0.65 -14.93 -3.16
CA TYR A 194 2.03 -15.06 -2.67
C TYR A 194 2.38 -16.50 -2.29
N ALA A 195 1.36 -17.35 -2.08
CA ALA A 195 1.51 -18.76 -1.71
C ALA A 195 1.11 -19.71 -2.85
N GLY A 196 1.24 -19.29 -4.11
CA GLY A 196 0.78 -20.03 -5.30
C GLY A 196 1.34 -21.45 -5.43
N ALA A 197 2.52 -21.73 -4.84
CA ALA A 197 3.12 -23.06 -4.80
C ALA A 197 2.44 -24.01 -3.80
N PHE A 198 1.71 -23.49 -2.82
CA PHE A 198 1.09 -24.26 -1.72
C PHE A 198 -0.44 -24.27 -1.81
N ARG A 199 -1.03 -23.25 -2.43
CA ARG A 199 -2.47 -23.13 -2.66
C ARG A 199 -2.76 -22.36 -3.96
N GLY A 200 -3.77 -22.79 -4.70
CA GLY A 200 -4.22 -22.11 -5.91
C GLY A 200 -5.16 -20.94 -5.61
N GLY A 201 -5.11 -19.90 -6.45
CA GLY A 201 -5.97 -18.72 -6.38
C GLY A 201 -5.32 -17.52 -5.68
N GLY A 202 -5.79 -16.32 -6.04
CA GLY A 202 -5.34 -15.07 -5.43
C GLY A 202 -5.77 -14.92 -3.98
N ASP A 203 -4.99 -14.13 -3.24
CA ASP A 203 -5.19 -13.83 -1.83
C ASP A 203 -5.63 -12.36 -1.68
N VAL A 204 -6.73 -12.10 -0.96
CA VAL A 204 -7.24 -10.72 -0.76
C VAL A 204 -6.18 -9.79 -0.16
N PRO A 205 -5.44 -10.17 0.91
CA PRO A 205 -4.52 -9.25 1.56
C PRO A 205 -3.33 -8.85 0.68
N TYR A 206 -2.80 -9.79 -0.10
CA TYR A 206 -1.68 -9.53 -1.01
C TYR A 206 -2.13 -8.74 -2.24
N SER A 207 -3.27 -9.10 -2.82
CA SER A 207 -3.87 -8.38 -3.95
C SER A 207 -4.10 -6.90 -3.63
N ALA A 208 -4.45 -6.58 -2.38
CA ALA A 208 -4.64 -5.21 -1.95
C ALA A 208 -3.37 -4.36 -2.03
N PHE A 209 -2.21 -4.89 -1.62
CA PHE A 209 -0.93 -4.19 -1.79
C PHE A 209 -0.52 -4.10 -3.25
N VAL A 210 -0.78 -5.14 -4.04
CA VAL A 210 -0.48 -5.10 -5.47
C VAL A 210 -1.27 -3.99 -6.15
N VAL A 211 -2.58 -3.88 -5.89
CA VAL A 211 -3.41 -2.80 -6.43
C VAL A 211 -2.90 -1.43 -5.99
N GLN A 212 -2.51 -1.27 -4.73
CA GLN A 212 -1.94 -0.01 -4.22
C GLN A 212 -0.66 0.38 -4.97
N GLY A 213 0.27 -0.56 -5.15
CA GLY A 213 1.50 -0.34 -5.92
C GLY A 213 1.25 -0.04 -7.39
N LEU A 214 0.34 -0.76 -8.05
CA LEU A 214 -0.05 -0.49 -9.43
C LEU A 214 -0.62 0.93 -9.57
N VAL A 215 -1.55 1.33 -8.69
CA VAL A 215 -2.17 2.65 -8.72
C VAL A 215 -1.15 3.78 -8.53
N ALA A 216 -0.15 3.60 -7.66
CA ALA A 216 0.98 4.52 -7.58
C ALA A 216 1.83 4.53 -8.86
N ALA A 217 2.04 3.38 -9.49
CA ALA A 217 2.82 3.24 -10.71
C ALA A 217 2.19 3.92 -11.94
N ARG A 218 0.87 4.18 -11.93
CA ARG A 218 0.22 5.01 -12.95
C ARG A 218 0.86 6.39 -13.06
N ASP A 219 1.24 6.99 -11.93
CA ASP A 219 1.78 8.36 -11.90
C ASP A 219 3.23 8.47 -12.41
N VAL A 220 3.88 7.32 -12.62
CA VAL A 220 5.17 7.22 -13.31
C VAL A 220 5.00 6.73 -14.76
N GLY A 221 3.78 6.58 -15.26
CA GLY A 221 3.48 6.26 -16.65
C GLY A 221 3.30 4.77 -16.96
N VAL A 222 2.93 3.95 -15.97
CA VAL A 222 2.48 2.58 -16.24
C VAL A 222 1.02 2.61 -16.71
N GLU A 223 0.77 2.01 -17.87
CA GLU A 223 -0.58 1.80 -18.38
C GLU A 223 -1.16 0.48 -17.87
N PHE A 224 -2.45 0.48 -17.56
CA PHE A 224 -3.13 -0.72 -17.07
C PHE A 224 -3.85 -1.44 -18.21
N PRO A 225 -3.89 -2.79 -18.18
CA PRO A 225 -4.83 -3.55 -19.00
C PRO A 225 -6.27 -3.06 -18.78
N ALA A 226 -7.03 -2.92 -19.86
CA ALA A 226 -8.40 -2.39 -19.81
C ALA A 226 -9.33 -3.22 -18.90
N ASP A 227 -9.03 -4.50 -18.70
CA ASP A 227 -9.81 -5.41 -17.88
C ASP A 227 -9.37 -5.45 -16.41
N LEU A 228 -8.28 -4.78 -16.01
CA LEU A 228 -7.71 -4.84 -14.64
C LEU A 228 -8.78 -4.57 -13.57
N ALA A 229 -9.44 -3.42 -13.65
CA ALA A 229 -10.48 -3.02 -12.71
C ALA A 229 -11.64 -4.02 -12.66
N SER A 230 -12.15 -4.41 -13.83
CA SER A 230 -13.26 -5.36 -13.94
C SER A 230 -12.89 -6.77 -13.43
N GLY A 231 -11.64 -7.19 -13.62
CA GLY A 231 -11.12 -8.47 -13.16
C GLY A 231 -11.03 -8.53 -11.64
N VAL A 232 -10.47 -7.49 -11.02
CA VAL A 232 -10.43 -7.36 -9.55
C VAL A 232 -11.84 -7.28 -8.95
N ASP A 233 -12.77 -6.55 -9.59
CA ASP A 233 -14.16 -6.50 -9.14
C ASP A 233 -14.84 -7.89 -9.18
N ARG A 234 -14.66 -8.64 -10.27
CA ARG A 234 -15.17 -10.03 -10.39
C ARG A 234 -14.54 -10.96 -9.37
N TYR A 235 -13.24 -10.84 -9.12
CA TYR A 235 -12.54 -11.59 -8.08
C TYR A 235 -13.19 -11.37 -6.71
N LEU A 236 -13.27 -10.10 -6.26
CA LEU A 236 -13.86 -9.75 -4.95
C LEU A 236 -15.32 -10.18 -4.85
N SER A 237 -16.05 -10.07 -5.95
CA SER A 237 -17.43 -10.53 -6.07
C SER A 237 -17.60 -12.03 -5.84
N SER A 238 -16.59 -12.84 -6.21
CA SER A 238 -16.61 -14.30 -6.01
C SER A 238 -16.31 -14.73 -4.58
N LEU A 239 -15.81 -13.83 -3.73
CA LEU A 239 -15.39 -14.11 -2.36
C LEU A 239 -16.36 -13.59 -1.29
N GLU A 240 -17.35 -12.80 -1.70
CA GLU A 240 -18.36 -12.28 -0.77
C GLU A 240 -19.31 -13.40 -0.36
N GLU A 241 -19.42 -13.63 0.95
CA GLU A 241 -20.30 -14.68 1.48
C GLU A 241 -21.47 -14.11 2.29
N HIS A 242 -21.21 -13.28 3.30
CA HIS A 242 -22.26 -12.81 4.22
C HIS A 242 -22.03 -11.40 4.73
N LYS A 243 -23.02 -10.51 4.53
CA LYS A 243 -23.02 -9.11 5.02
C LYS A 243 -21.73 -8.35 4.67
N GLY A 244 -21.22 -8.53 3.44
CA GLY A 244 -20.02 -7.88 2.96
C GLY A 244 -18.69 -8.49 3.43
N ARG A 245 -18.70 -9.56 4.23
CA ARG A 245 -17.46 -10.27 4.59
C ARG A 245 -16.87 -10.98 3.39
N LEU A 246 -15.55 -10.86 3.23
CA LEU A 246 -14.81 -11.50 2.16
C LEU A 246 -13.99 -12.68 2.69
N ALA A 247 -14.08 -13.81 1.98
CA ALA A 247 -13.15 -14.92 2.14
C ALA A 247 -11.69 -14.48 1.88
N TYR A 248 -10.73 -15.21 2.44
CA TYR A 248 -9.31 -14.91 2.23
C TYR A 248 -8.88 -15.14 0.77
N LEU A 249 -9.34 -16.26 0.21
CA LEU A 249 -9.16 -16.68 -1.17
C LEU A 249 -10.35 -17.53 -1.60
N LYS A 250 -10.46 -17.85 -2.89
CA LYS A 250 -11.52 -18.72 -3.41
C LYS A 250 -11.44 -20.10 -2.76
N ASN A 251 -12.57 -20.61 -2.27
CA ASN A 251 -12.62 -21.86 -1.49
C ASN A 251 -11.76 -21.85 -0.21
N GLY A 252 -11.45 -20.68 0.36
CA GLY A 252 -10.56 -20.53 1.52
C GLY A 252 -10.94 -21.36 2.75
N ARG A 253 -12.23 -21.71 2.90
CA ARG A 253 -12.72 -22.61 3.96
C ARG A 253 -12.06 -23.98 3.94
N ASN A 254 -11.67 -24.47 2.75
CA ASN A 254 -10.94 -25.74 2.59
C ASN A 254 -9.54 -25.69 3.24
N PHE A 255 -9.02 -24.49 3.49
CA PHE A 255 -7.73 -24.24 4.12
C PHE A 255 -7.89 -23.65 5.54
N GLY A 256 -9.09 -23.73 6.13
CA GLY A 256 -9.37 -23.21 7.47
C GLY A 256 -9.60 -21.69 7.54
N TYR A 257 -9.64 -20.99 6.40
CA TYR A 257 -9.94 -19.56 6.40
C TYR A 257 -11.44 -19.31 6.50
N THR A 258 -11.81 -18.34 7.34
CA THR A 258 -13.18 -17.84 7.43
C THR A 258 -13.28 -16.45 6.78
N PRO A 259 -14.45 -16.08 6.23
CA PRO A 259 -14.64 -14.72 5.75
C PRO A 259 -14.53 -13.69 6.88
N THR A 260 -13.76 -12.63 6.64
CA THR A 260 -13.48 -11.60 7.65
C THR A 260 -13.96 -10.23 7.18
N ARG A 261 -14.15 -9.32 8.14
CA ARG A 261 -14.33 -7.90 7.82
C ARG A 261 -13.00 -7.24 7.45
N THR A 262 -11.87 -7.71 7.96
CA THR A 262 -10.53 -7.27 7.53
C THR A 262 -10.34 -7.41 6.02
N ASN A 263 -10.66 -8.57 5.45
CA ASN A 263 -10.61 -8.76 4.01
C ASN A 263 -11.60 -7.84 3.27
N ALA A 264 -12.76 -7.56 3.87
CA ALA A 264 -13.72 -6.59 3.31
C ALA A 264 -13.16 -5.16 3.26
N HIS A 265 -12.33 -4.75 4.23
CA HIS A 265 -11.64 -3.45 4.18
C HIS A 265 -10.67 -3.40 3.01
N SER A 266 -9.84 -4.44 2.84
CA SER A 266 -8.93 -4.57 1.70
C SER A 266 -9.69 -4.58 0.36
N GLY A 267 -10.83 -5.29 0.30
CA GLY A 267 -11.73 -5.32 -0.85
C GLY A 267 -12.36 -3.97 -1.17
N ALA A 268 -12.82 -3.23 -0.15
CA ALA A 268 -13.34 -1.87 -0.32
C ALA A 268 -12.25 -0.93 -0.84
N ALA A 269 -11.04 -0.99 -0.27
CA ALA A 269 -9.91 -0.18 -0.71
C ALA A 269 -9.54 -0.47 -2.17
N MET A 270 -9.47 -1.75 -2.58
CA MET A 270 -9.20 -2.11 -3.98
C MET A 270 -10.27 -1.57 -4.94
N ARG A 271 -11.56 -1.68 -4.59
CA ARG A 271 -12.66 -1.13 -5.39
C ARG A 271 -12.56 0.40 -5.52
N GLU A 272 -12.30 1.07 -4.43
CA GLU A 272 -12.14 2.53 -4.40
C GLU A 272 -10.88 2.99 -5.16
N LEU A 273 -9.75 2.28 -5.04
CA LEU A 273 -8.50 2.62 -5.74
C LEU A 273 -8.57 2.38 -7.26
N LEU A 274 -9.31 1.37 -7.70
CA LEU A 274 -9.49 1.07 -9.13
C LEU A 274 -10.77 1.69 -9.71
N GLN A 275 -11.58 2.38 -8.90
CA GLN A 275 -12.92 2.84 -9.27
C GLN A 275 -13.77 1.70 -9.86
N ALA A 276 -13.64 0.51 -9.29
CA ALA A 276 -14.21 -0.73 -9.81
C ALA A 276 -15.44 -1.18 -9.00
N GLY A 277 -16.58 -1.30 -9.68
CA GLY A 277 -17.82 -1.73 -9.03
C GLY A 277 -18.26 -0.80 -7.89
N THR A 278 -17.89 0.48 -7.96
CA THR A 278 -18.29 1.52 -7.00
C THR A 278 -19.81 1.72 -7.04
N ASP A 279 -20.37 2.18 -5.93
CA ASP A 279 -21.81 2.45 -5.72
C ASP A 279 -22.79 1.25 -5.90
N THR A 280 -22.29 0.06 -6.23
CA THR A 280 -23.05 -1.21 -6.22
C THR A 280 -23.51 -1.60 -4.80
N ALA A 281 -24.51 -2.48 -4.70
CA ALA A 281 -24.97 -3.01 -3.41
C ALA A 281 -23.84 -3.72 -2.63
N ARG A 282 -23.02 -4.51 -3.32
CA ARG A 282 -21.84 -5.19 -2.78
C ARG A 282 -20.82 -4.21 -2.23
N HIS A 283 -20.49 -3.18 -3.01
CA HIS A 283 -19.59 -2.13 -2.54
C HIS A 283 -20.09 -1.45 -1.26
N LYS A 284 -21.39 -1.13 -1.18
CA LYS A 284 -22.01 -0.57 0.02
C LYS A 284 -21.93 -1.52 1.23
N LEU A 285 -22.04 -2.84 1.01
CA LEU A 285 -21.85 -3.83 2.08
C LEU A 285 -20.39 -3.87 2.58
N HIS A 286 -19.40 -3.77 1.69
CA HIS A 286 -17.99 -3.71 2.06
C HIS A 286 -17.67 -2.42 2.83
N LEU A 287 -18.14 -1.27 2.37
CA LEU A 287 -18.05 -0.01 3.12
C LEU A 287 -18.80 -0.07 4.45
N GLY A 288 -19.90 -0.82 4.51
CA GLY A 288 -20.62 -1.13 5.76
C GLY A 288 -19.79 -1.97 6.75
N CYS A 289 -18.84 -2.77 6.27
CA CYS A 289 -17.84 -3.40 7.14
C CYS A 289 -16.92 -2.34 7.75
N VAL A 290 -16.34 -1.48 6.91
CA VAL A 290 -15.47 -0.36 7.35
C VAL A 290 -16.18 0.55 8.35
N ALA A 291 -17.43 0.94 8.07
CA ALA A 291 -18.24 1.80 8.93
C ALA A 291 -18.56 1.16 10.29
N GLY A 292 -18.69 -0.17 10.34
CA GLY A 292 -19.00 -0.90 11.56
C GLY A 292 -17.78 -1.37 12.35
N ASP A 293 -16.57 -1.15 11.86
CA ASP A 293 -15.29 -1.52 12.51
C ASP A 293 -14.46 -0.26 12.81
N ILE A 294 -15.07 0.73 13.44
CA ILE A 294 -14.39 1.98 13.83
C ILE A 294 -13.17 1.67 14.71
N PRO A 295 -11.97 2.19 14.39
CA PRO A 295 -10.74 1.96 15.15
C PRO A 295 -10.88 2.23 16.65
N VAL A 296 -10.51 1.26 17.47
CA VAL A 296 -10.44 1.38 18.93
C VAL A 296 -9.19 0.61 19.39
N TRP A 297 -8.30 1.26 20.13
CA TRP A 297 -7.12 0.59 20.68
C TRP A 297 -7.51 -0.29 21.87
N LYS A 298 -8.09 -1.45 21.56
CA LYS A 298 -8.58 -2.40 22.56
C LYS A 298 -8.27 -3.83 22.15
N LEU A 299 -7.57 -4.51 23.05
CA LEU A 299 -7.21 -5.91 22.92
C LEU A 299 -7.99 -6.71 23.95
N GLU A 300 -8.88 -7.59 23.50
CA GLU A 300 -9.48 -8.63 24.34
C GLU A 300 -9.04 -10.00 23.85
N TRP A 301 -9.02 -10.99 24.74
CA TRP A 301 -8.73 -12.37 24.39
C TRP A 301 -9.84 -13.25 24.92
N LYS A 302 -10.31 -14.18 24.10
CA LYS A 302 -11.26 -15.22 24.53
C LYS A 302 -10.65 -16.58 24.31
N GLU A 303 -10.81 -17.43 25.32
CA GLU A 303 -10.45 -18.83 25.20
C GLU A 303 -11.66 -19.62 24.71
N ILE A 304 -11.50 -20.33 23.59
CA ILE A 304 -12.53 -21.17 23.01
C ILE A 304 -11.89 -22.53 22.76
N LYS A 305 -12.40 -23.58 23.42
CA LYS A 305 -11.90 -24.97 23.28
C LYS A 305 -10.37 -25.09 23.48
N GLY A 306 -9.82 -24.37 24.47
CA GLY A 306 -8.38 -24.39 24.79
C GLY A 306 -7.48 -23.61 23.84
N GLN A 307 -8.05 -22.90 22.85
CA GLN A 307 -7.31 -21.97 21.99
C GLN A 307 -7.65 -20.52 22.37
N LYS A 308 -6.63 -19.67 22.45
CA LYS A 308 -6.79 -18.23 22.71
C LYS A 308 -6.97 -17.49 21.40
N PHE A 309 -8.08 -16.75 21.29
CA PHE A 309 -8.40 -15.94 20.13
C PHE A 309 -8.41 -14.47 20.53
N GLN A 310 -7.78 -13.62 19.71
CA GLN A 310 -7.95 -12.18 19.84
C GLN A 310 -9.41 -11.85 19.53
N VAL A 311 -10.01 -11.03 20.39
CA VAL A 311 -11.33 -10.46 20.23
C VAL A 311 -11.18 -8.95 20.24
N GLY A 312 -11.76 -8.31 19.24
CA GLY A 312 -11.58 -6.89 18.98
C GLY A 312 -10.99 -6.64 17.59
N ASN A 313 -10.88 -5.37 17.24
CA ASN A 313 -10.46 -4.90 15.93
C ASN A 313 -9.06 -4.26 15.96
N LEU A 314 -8.22 -4.56 16.95
CA LEU A 314 -6.84 -4.07 16.98
C LEU A 314 -5.98 -4.87 15.98
N SER A 315 -6.08 -4.46 14.72
CA SER A 315 -5.21 -4.83 13.62
C SER A 315 -4.91 -3.57 12.84
N LEU A 316 -3.67 -3.10 12.88
CA LEU A 316 -3.25 -1.90 12.16
C LEU A 316 -3.32 -2.13 10.65
N TYR A 317 -3.17 -3.37 10.18
CA TYR A 317 -3.44 -3.75 8.80
C TYR A 317 -4.91 -3.49 8.41
N GLN A 318 -5.87 -3.94 9.24
CA GLN A 318 -7.29 -3.66 9.01
C GLN A 318 -7.56 -2.14 9.03
N TRP A 319 -6.92 -1.43 9.97
CA TRP A 319 -7.09 0.01 10.11
C TRP A 319 -6.57 0.76 8.90
N TYR A 320 -5.43 0.33 8.37
CA TYR A 320 -4.78 0.90 7.20
C TYR A 320 -5.69 0.83 5.97
N TYR A 321 -6.20 -0.36 5.64
CA TYR A 321 -7.10 -0.49 4.49
C TYR A 321 -8.46 0.17 4.70
N GLY A 322 -8.98 0.20 5.94
CA GLY A 322 -10.17 0.98 6.23
C GLY A 322 -9.94 2.48 6.10
N THR A 323 -8.73 2.97 6.39
CA THR A 323 -8.32 4.38 6.18
C THR A 323 -8.31 4.72 4.69
N ILE A 324 -7.71 3.87 3.85
CA ILE A 324 -7.72 4.05 2.38
C ILE A 324 -9.15 4.03 1.83
N ALA A 325 -9.93 2.99 2.17
CA ALA A 325 -11.29 2.83 1.69
C ALA A 325 -12.19 4.00 2.11
N SER A 326 -12.15 4.37 3.39
CA SER A 326 -12.96 5.47 3.91
C SER A 326 -12.55 6.82 3.32
N PHE A 327 -11.26 7.07 3.07
CA PHE A 327 -10.79 8.31 2.46
C PHE A 327 -11.33 8.49 1.03
N GLN A 328 -11.18 7.45 0.21
CA GLN A 328 -11.64 7.46 -1.18
C GLN A 328 -13.17 7.51 -1.26
N ALA A 329 -13.89 6.80 -0.39
CA ALA A 329 -15.35 6.93 -0.26
C ALA A 329 -15.76 8.35 0.20
N GLY A 330 -15.06 8.91 1.20
CA GLY A 330 -15.29 10.24 1.75
C GLY A 330 -16.50 10.35 2.69
N GLY A 331 -17.01 11.58 2.81
CA GLY A 331 -18.23 11.88 3.58
C GLY A 331 -18.13 11.59 5.08
N SER A 332 -19.25 11.19 5.67
CA SER A 332 -19.33 10.84 7.10
C SER A 332 -18.50 9.60 7.44
N LEU A 333 -18.32 8.67 6.49
CA LEU A 333 -17.48 7.49 6.69
C LEU A 333 -16.03 7.90 6.97
N TRP A 334 -15.44 8.74 6.11
CA TRP A 334 -14.10 9.30 6.35
C TRP A 334 -14.02 10.05 7.68
N THR A 335 -14.96 10.96 7.92
CA THR A 335 -14.94 11.83 9.10
C THR A 335 -14.94 11.02 10.40
N SER A 336 -15.81 10.01 10.49
CA SER A 336 -15.89 9.11 11.65
C SER A 336 -14.67 8.21 11.77
N TYR A 337 -14.26 7.57 10.68
CA TYR A 337 -13.17 6.59 10.69
C TYR A 337 -11.82 7.26 11.01
N PHE A 338 -11.48 8.34 10.31
CA PHE A 338 -10.23 9.06 10.56
C PHE A 338 -10.23 9.81 11.90
N GLY A 339 -11.40 10.28 12.34
CA GLY A 339 -11.56 10.80 13.70
C GLY A 339 -11.12 9.79 14.77
N ALA A 340 -11.54 8.54 14.62
CA ALA A 340 -11.13 7.44 15.50
C ALA A 340 -9.66 7.06 15.34
N VAL A 341 -9.15 6.91 14.10
CA VAL A 341 -7.71 6.67 13.84
C VAL A 341 -6.84 7.68 14.59
N LYS A 342 -7.10 8.98 14.40
CA LYS A 342 -6.33 10.03 15.08
C LYS A 342 -6.42 9.93 16.59
N LYS A 343 -7.63 9.78 17.13
CA LYS A 343 -7.84 9.67 18.58
C LYS A 343 -7.00 8.54 19.17
N GLU A 344 -7.07 7.36 18.57
CA GLU A 344 -6.41 6.17 19.08
C GLU A 344 -4.89 6.23 18.87
N LEU A 345 -4.40 6.60 17.68
CA LEU A 345 -2.96 6.67 17.42
C LEU A 345 -2.26 7.76 18.24
N LEU A 346 -2.86 8.95 18.40
CA LEU A 346 -2.26 10.02 19.20
C LEU A 346 -2.17 9.65 20.69
N ALA A 347 -3.17 8.92 21.20
CA ALA A 347 -3.18 8.48 22.59
C ALA A 347 -2.12 7.38 22.88
N HIS A 348 -1.78 6.57 21.88
CA HIS A 348 -0.93 5.37 22.05
C HIS A 348 0.49 5.50 21.48
N GLN A 349 0.87 6.68 20.97
CA GLN A 349 2.27 6.92 20.59
C GLN A 349 3.16 6.92 21.84
N ARG A 350 4.25 6.15 21.81
CA ARG A 350 5.24 6.08 22.89
C ARG A 350 5.92 7.42 23.09
N LYS A 351 6.10 7.82 24.35
CA LYS A 351 6.70 9.10 24.74
C LYS A 351 8.02 8.94 25.51
N ASP A 352 8.45 7.70 25.69
CA ASP A 352 9.44 7.28 26.68
C ASP A 352 10.59 6.47 26.06
N GLY A 353 11.78 6.62 26.64
CA GLY A 353 12.98 5.84 26.31
C GLY A 353 13.34 5.84 24.83
N CYS A 354 13.99 4.75 24.39
CA CYS A 354 14.37 4.55 22.99
C CYS A 354 13.14 4.39 22.06
N ALA A 355 12.01 3.92 22.62
CA ALA A 355 10.76 3.68 21.91
C ALA A 355 9.97 4.97 21.58
N LYS A 356 10.35 6.12 22.13
CA LYS A 356 9.70 7.41 21.88
C LYS A 356 9.46 7.64 20.38
N GLY A 357 8.22 7.96 20.02
CA GLY A 357 7.77 8.16 18.63
C GLY A 357 7.14 6.93 17.98
N SER A 358 7.39 5.72 18.48
CA SER A 358 6.83 4.46 17.93
C SER A 358 5.44 4.12 18.46
N TRP A 359 4.83 3.09 17.88
CA TRP A 359 3.60 2.44 18.39
C TRP A 359 3.88 0.98 18.75
N ASN A 360 3.27 0.50 19.84
CA ASN A 360 3.39 -0.91 20.23
C ASN A 360 2.70 -1.83 19.21
N ASN A 361 3.24 -3.04 19.06
CA ASN A 361 2.69 -4.10 18.24
C ASN A 361 1.81 -5.02 19.11
N GLU A 362 0.52 -4.67 19.26
CA GLU A 362 -0.38 -5.35 20.22
C GLU A 362 -1.44 -6.26 19.58
N GLY A 363 -1.67 -6.16 18.26
CA GLY A 363 -2.52 -7.12 17.54
C GLY A 363 -1.78 -8.43 17.28
N THR A 364 -2.51 -9.55 17.10
CA THR A 364 -1.91 -10.88 16.90
C THR A 364 -0.88 -10.89 15.78
N TYR A 365 -1.24 -10.34 14.60
CA TYR A 365 -0.33 -10.31 13.46
C TYR A 365 0.89 -9.42 13.73
N GLU A 366 0.68 -8.28 14.38
CA GLU A 366 1.74 -7.36 14.74
C GLU A 366 2.69 -7.95 15.79
N ILE A 367 2.18 -8.77 16.73
CA ILE A 367 3.00 -9.52 17.69
C ILE A 367 3.80 -10.61 16.98
N ASP A 368 3.13 -11.47 16.23
CA ASP A 368 3.71 -12.70 15.72
C ASP A 368 4.59 -12.49 14.48
N VAL A 369 4.32 -11.46 13.66
CA VAL A 369 4.95 -11.29 12.35
C VAL A 369 5.52 -9.89 12.16
N GLY A 370 4.68 -8.86 12.25
CA GLY A 370 5.03 -7.51 11.80
C GLY A 370 6.03 -6.77 12.70
N GLY A 371 5.85 -6.85 14.01
CA GLY A 371 6.65 -6.12 14.99
C GLY A 371 6.35 -4.62 15.07
N ARG A 372 7.14 -3.94 15.90
CA ARG A 372 7.05 -2.49 16.15
C ARG A 372 7.32 -1.65 14.90
N VAL A 373 8.24 -2.07 14.04
CA VAL A 373 8.57 -1.36 12.78
C VAL A 373 7.36 -1.32 11.86
N PHE A 374 6.71 -2.47 11.65
CA PHE A 374 5.47 -2.56 10.88
C PHE A 374 4.34 -1.72 11.50
N SER A 375 4.18 -1.81 12.83
CA SER A 375 3.14 -1.06 13.54
C SER A 375 3.34 0.45 13.42
N THR A 376 4.58 0.90 13.54
CA THR A 376 4.94 2.32 13.45
C THR A 376 4.79 2.85 12.03
N SER A 377 5.23 2.09 11.02
CA SER A 377 5.06 2.52 9.62
C SER A 377 3.58 2.62 9.21
N LEU A 378 2.73 1.64 9.58
CA LEU A 378 1.29 1.74 9.32
C LEU A 378 0.61 2.89 10.08
N ALA A 379 0.99 3.12 11.35
CA ALA A 379 0.47 4.24 12.12
C ALA A 379 0.78 5.59 11.45
N ILE A 380 2.02 5.77 10.98
CA ILE A 380 2.40 6.95 10.21
C ILE A 380 1.54 7.04 8.95
N LEU A 381 1.58 6.05 8.07
CA LEU A 381 0.88 6.07 6.77
C LEU A 381 -0.62 6.40 6.90
N MET A 382 -1.28 5.92 7.95
CA MET A 382 -2.66 6.29 8.24
C MET A 382 -2.84 7.76 8.60
N LEU A 383 -1.95 8.33 9.43
CA LEU A 383 -1.95 9.76 9.77
C LEU A 383 -1.61 10.65 8.58
N GLU A 384 -0.85 10.14 7.60
CA GLU A 384 -0.51 10.85 6.37
C GLU A 384 -1.60 10.84 5.30
N GLN A 385 -2.58 9.92 5.40
CA GLN A 385 -3.65 9.75 4.41
C GLN A 385 -4.33 11.07 3.97
N PRO A 386 -4.60 12.06 4.84
CA PRO A 386 -5.19 13.33 4.45
C PRO A 386 -4.48 14.05 3.30
N TYR A 387 -3.17 13.90 3.18
CA TYR A 387 -2.35 14.62 2.21
C TYR A 387 -1.48 13.69 1.34
N ARG A 388 -1.42 12.39 1.65
CA ARG A 388 -0.57 11.44 0.94
C ARG A 388 -1.05 11.21 -0.49
N HIS A 389 -2.32 10.83 -0.62
CA HIS A 389 -2.93 10.57 -1.92
C HIS A 389 -4.10 11.51 -2.17
N ARG A 390 -4.28 11.91 -3.42
CA ARG A 390 -5.46 12.61 -3.89
C ARG A 390 -6.66 11.67 -3.85
N LYS A 391 -7.84 12.25 -3.66
CA LYS A 391 -9.08 11.54 -3.96
C LYS A 391 -9.14 11.27 -5.46
N LEU A 392 -9.39 10.01 -5.81
CA LEU A 392 -9.68 9.63 -7.17
C LEU A 392 -11.05 10.21 -7.56
N LYS A 393 -11.15 10.67 -8.81
CA LYS A 393 -12.42 11.14 -9.36
C LYS A 393 -13.24 9.92 -9.73
N LYS A 394 -14.49 9.89 -9.28
CA LYS A 394 -15.50 8.90 -9.69
C LYS A 394 -15.96 9.16 -11.11
#